data_AF-A0A2N1SYC1-F1
#
_entry.id   AF-A0A2N1SYC1-F1
#
_cell.length_a   1.000
_cell.length_b   1.000
_cell.length_c   1.000
_cell.angle_alpha   90.00
_cell.angle_beta   90.00
_cell.angle_gamma   90.00
#
_symmetry.space_group_name_H-M   'P 1'
#
loop_
_entity.id
_entity.type
_entity.pdbx_description
1 polymer ?
#
loop_
_entity_poly.entity_id
_entity_poly.type
_entity_poly.pdbx_seq_one_letter_code
_entity_poly.pdbx_strand_id
1 'polypeptide(L)'
;MKPVIYLYPTKTEDVSVKLFYDGKLTSTYPDYNKTLNGWDVTAKTDGSLINHADGLAYSYLFWEGKSKTDYSKFDTGFVVTGYDTKSFLQKTLKDLGLTAKEYNEMIVFWLPKMENNKYNLIHFAGKDYTDGAKLSISPAPDSILRVFMVYKAVDKYQQIKPQTISSFERKGFTVVEWGGTEVK
;
A
#
# COMPACT_ATOMS: atom_id res chain seq x y z
N MET A 1 10.04 3.65 1.25
CA MET A 1 8.75 2.93 1.10
C MET A 1 7.90 3.61 0.05
N LYS A 2 7.05 2.88 -0.68
CA LYS A 2 6.22 3.45 -1.78
C LYS A 2 4.72 3.12 -1.63
N PRO A 3 3.93 3.88 -0.84
CA PRO A 3 2.49 3.67 -0.79
C PRO A 3 1.69 4.53 -1.76
N VAL A 4 0.55 4.00 -2.21
CA VAL A 4 -0.49 4.71 -2.95
C VAL A 4 -1.85 4.48 -2.30
N ILE A 5 -2.72 5.50 -2.32
CA ILE A 5 -4.03 5.49 -1.68
C ILE A 5 -5.11 5.76 -2.75
N TYR A 6 -6.04 4.82 -2.89
CA TYR A 6 -7.25 4.97 -3.70
C TYR A 6 -8.45 5.27 -2.80
N LEU A 7 -9.35 6.11 -3.30
CA LEU A 7 -10.58 6.50 -2.62
C LEU A 7 -11.77 6.09 -3.50
N TYR A 8 -12.65 5.23 -2.99
CA TYR A 8 -13.84 4.74 -3.71
C TYR A 8 -15.12 5.12 -2.94
N PRO A 9 -15.54 6.39 -3.00
CA PRO A 9 -16.79 6.81 -2.37
C PRO A 9 -18.01 6.24 -3.09
N THR A 10 -19.18 6.30 -2.44
CA THR A 10 -20.45 5.81 -3.02
C THR A 10 -21.10 6.82 -3.97
N LYS A 11 -20.71 8.08 -3.87
CA LYS A 11 -21.07 9.19 -4.75
C LYS A 11 -19.84 10.07 -4.94
N THR A 12 -19.87 10.98 -5.92
CA THR A 12 -18.80 11.99 -5.99
C THR A 12 -18.89 12.90 -4.78
N GLU A 13 -17.80 13.00 -4.01
CA GLU A 13 -17.75 13.81 -2.80
C GLU A 13 -16.34 14.30 -2.50
N ASP A 14 -16.24 15.36 -1.69
CA ASP A 14 -14.97 15.87 -1.21
C ASP A 14 -14.46 15.03 -0.04
N VAL A 15 -13.18 14.68 -0.10
CA VAL A 15 -12.49 13.84 0.88
C VAL A 15 -11.20 14.52 1.32
N SER A 16 -11.06 14.70 2.63
CA SER A 16 -9.82 15.09 3.28
C SER A 16 -9.06 13.85 3.72
N VAL A 17 -7.82 13.68 3.30
CA VAL A 17 -6.94 12.56 3.66
C VAL A 17 -5.70 13.12 4.34
N LYS A 18 -5.57 12.88 5.64
CA LYS A 18 -4.41 13.29 6.43
C LYS A 18 -3.49 12.11 6.73
N LEU A 19 -2.18 12.34 6.64
CA LEU A 19 -1.14 11.34 6.93
C LEU A 19 -0.25 11.82 8.08
N PHE A 20 -0.35 11.13 9.21
CA PHE A 20 0.55 11.31 10.35
C PHE A 20 1.62 10.23 10.31
N TYR A 21 2.73 10.57 9.65
CA TYR A 21 3.83 9.65 9.42
C TYR A 21 4.98 9.86 10.41
N ASP A 22 5.33 8.83 11.18
CA ASP A 22 6.53 8.80 12.03
C ASP A 22 7.77 8.47 11.19
N GLY A 23 8.12 9.43 10.34
CA GLY A 23 9.24 9.34 9.44
C GLY A 23 9.43 10.64 8.69
N LYS A 24 10.11 10.56 7.55
CA LYS A 24 10.29 11.71 6.66
C LYS A 24 9.71 11.40 5.29
N LEU A 25 8.76 12.20 4.84
CA LEU A 25 8.29 12.19 3.45
C LEU A 25 9.43 12.65 2.52
N THR A 26 9.65 11.90 1.44
CA THR A 26 10.69 12.16 0.44
C THR A 26 10.12 12.58 -0.90
N SER A 27 8.93 12.07 -1.27
CA SER A 27 8.22 12.45 -2.48
C SER A 27 6.73 12.28 -2.25
N THR A 28 5.90 13.12 -2.87
CA THR A 28 4.44 13.02 -2.84
C THR A 28 3.87 13.42 -4.18
N TYR A 29 2.75 12.82 -4.59
CA TYR A 29 2.06 13.20 -5.82
C TYR A 29 0.56 12.86 -5.71
N PRO A 30 -0.38 13.84 -5.72
CA PRO A 30 -0.16 15.29 -5.75
C PRO A 30 0.70 15.82 -4.60
N ASP A 31 1.10 17.09 -4.67
CA ASP A 31 1.89 17.73 -3.61
C ASP A 31 1.16 17.66 -2.26
N TYR A 32 1.89 17.21 -1.24
CA TYR A 32 1.36 17.11 0.12
C TYR A 32 1.24 18.48 0.78
N ASN A 33 0.04 18.82 1.23
CA ASN A 33 -0.21 20.08 1.91
C ASN A 33 0.16 19.99 3.39
N LYS A 34 1.24 20.69 3.77
CA LYS A 34 1.77 20.70 5.15
C LYS A 34 0.84 21.38 6.15
N THR A 35 0.03 22.34 5.74
CA THR A 35 -0.92 23.03 6.63
C THR A 35 -2.11 22.12 6.96
N LEU A 36 -2.59 21.36 5.98
CA LEU A 36 -3.66 20.37 6.15
C LEU A 36 -3.17 19.05 6.76
N ASN A 37 -1.86 18.80 6.68
CA ASN A 37 -1.21 17.52 6.91
C ASN A 37 -1.74 16.42 5.97
N GLY A 38 -1.92 16.73 4.69
CA GLY A 38 -2.58 15.80 3.79
C GLY A 38 -2.95 16.37 2.42
N TRP A 39 -4.03 15.83 1.88
CA TRP A 39 -4.65 16.22 0.63
C TRP A 39 -6.15 16.45 0.85
N ASP A 40 -6.70 17.44 0.16
CA ASP A 40 -8.13 17.62 0.01
C ASP A 40 -8.45 17.43 -1.48
N VAL A 41 -9.35 16.50 -1.78
CA VAL A 41 -9.67 16.09 -3.15
C VAL A 41 -11.16 15.88 -3.33
N THR A 42 -11.66 16.06 -4.55
CA THR A 42 -12.95 15.49 -4.94
C THR A 42 -12.71 14.09 -5.46
N ALA A 43 -13.21 13.07 -4.75
CA ALA A 43 -13.11 11.67 -5.16
C ALA A 43 -14.37 11.24 -5.93
N LYS A 44 -14.17 10.56 -7.05
CA LYS A 44 -15.25 9.97 -7.87
C LYS A 44 -15.41 8.49 -7.59
N THR A 45 -16.59 7.95 -7.90
CA THR A 45 -16.93 6.55 -7.65
C THR A 45 -16.07 5.54 -8.42
N ASP A 46 -15.43 5.97 -9.52
CA ASP A 46 -14.47 5.16 -10.29
C ASP A 46 -13.03 5.17 -9.71
N GLY A 47 -12.82 5.92 -8.64
CA GLY A 47 -11.55 6.11 -7.95
C GLY A 47 -10.67 7.22 -8.52
N SER A 48 -11.11 7.94 -9.55
CA SER A 48 -10.40 9.14 -10.02
C SER A 48 -10.59 10.31 -9.04
N LEU A 49 -9.56 11.13 -8.92
CA LEU A 49 -9.49 12.25 -7.97
C LEU A 49 -9.29 13.55 -8.73
N ILE A 50 -9.88 14.64 -8.24
CA ILE A 50 -9.49 16.01 -8.59
C ILE A 50 -8.87 16.64 -7.34
N ASN A 51 -7.59 17.01 -7.40
CA ASN A 51 -6.91 17.64 -6.27
C ASN A 51 -7.33 19.11 -6.16
N HIS A 52 -7.73 19.55 -4.97
CA HIS A 52 -8.25 20.92 -4.79
C HIS A 52 -7.16 21.98 -4.91
N ALA A 53 -5.91 21.64 -4.59
CA ALA A 53 -4.81 22.60 -4.58
C ALA A 53 -4.39 23.05 -5.99
N ASP A 54 -4.49 22.18 -6.99
CA ASP A 54 -4.06 22.46 -8.37
C ASP A 54 -5.18 22.28 -9.41
N GLY A 55 -6.33 21.71 -9.03
CA GLY A 55 -7.46 21.43 -9.93
C GLY A 55 -7.22 20.30 -10.93
N LEU A 56 -6.13 19.53 -10.80
CA LEU A 56 -5.75 18.49 -11.75
C LEU A 56 -6.30 17.11 -11.36
N ALA A 57 -6.37 16.23 -12.36
CA ALA A 57 -6.86 14.87 -12.21
C ALA A 57 -5.76 13.87 -11.85
N TYR A 58 -6.05 12.96 -10.91
CA TYR A 58 -5.13 11.94 -10.43
C TYR A 58 -5.83 10.59 -10.27
N SER A 59 -5.07 9.51 -10.42
CA SER A 59 -5.57 8.14 -10.24
C SER A 59 -5.56 7.67 -8.79
N TYR A 60 -4.74 8.29 -7.95
CA TYR A 60 -4.51 7.96 -6.53
C TYR A 60 -3.68 9.07 -5.87
N LEU A 61 -3.61 9.05 -4.54
CA LEU A 61 -2.63 9.82 -3.77
C LEU A 61 -1.37 8.96 -3.59
N PHE A 62 -0.20 9.50 -3.90
CA PHE A 62 1.08 8.83 -3.75
C PHE A 62 1.94 9.50 -2.70
N TRP A 63 2.64 8.69 -1.91
CA TRP A 63 3.71 9.17 -1.07
C TRP A 63 4.90 8.20 -1.01
N GLU A 64 6.07 8.75 -0.74
CA GLU A 64 7.30 8.04 -0.45
C GLU A 64 7.87 8.57 0.85
N GLY A 65 8.46 7.68 1.65
CA GLY A 65 9.11 8.08 2.89
C GLY A 65 10.22 7.17 3.36
N LYS A 66 11.00 7.70 4.31
CA LYS A 66 11.97 6.97 5.12
C LYS A 66 11.36 6.67 6.49
N SER A 67 11.21 5.38 6.80
CA SER A 67 10.68 4.92 8.09
C SER A 67 11.75 4.99 9.16
N LYS A 68 11.31 5.17 10.41
CA LYS A 68 12.11 4.78 11.58
C LYS A 68 11.88 3.33 12.00
N THR A 69 10.78 2.71 11.57
CA THR A 69 10.47 1.31 11.86
C THR A 69 11.51 0.38 11.24
N ASP A 70 12.04 -0.53 12.05
CA ASP A 70 12.89 -1.62 11.62
C ASP A 70 12.04 -2.78 11.10
N TYR A 71 12.04 -2.99 9.78
CA TYR A 71 11.35 -4.09 9.10
C TYR A 71 12.24 -5.32 8.89
N SER A 72 13.43 -5.38 9.50
CA SER A 72 14.39 -6.48 9.25
C SER A 72 14.03 -7.80 9.90
N LYS A 73 13.05 -7.81 10.81
CA LYS A 73 12.59 -9.01 11.52
C LYS A 73 11.41 -9.65 10.80
N PHE A 74 11.57 -10.94 10.47
CA PHE A 74 10.56 -11.74 9.79
C PHE A 74 10.17 -12.92 10.68
N ASP A 75 9.21 -12.72 11.59
CA ASP A 75 8.68 -13.80 12.45
C ASP A 75 7.69 -14.70 11.69
N THR A 76 7.01 -14.11 10.71
CA THR A 76 6.06 -14.80 9.83
C THR A 76 6.22 -14.30 8.41
N GLY A 77 5.86 -15.10 7.42
CA GLY A 77 5.93 -14.69 6.03
C GLY A 77 5.90 -15.85 5.05
N PHE A 78 6.44 -15.61 3.88
CA PHE A 78 6.48 -16.57 2.78
C PHE A 78 7.87 -16.53 2.16
N VAL A 79 8.40 -17.69 1.79
CA VAL A 79 9.62 -17.79 0.98
C VAL A 79 9.24 -18.31 -0.39
N VAL A 80 9.46 -17.48 -1.40
CA VAL A 80 9.00 -17.72 -2.78
C VAL A 80 10.19 -17.59 -3.70
N THR A 81 10.31 -18.45 -4.72
CA THR A 81 11.37 -18.29 -5.73
C THR A 81 11.14 -17.00 -6.53
N GLY A 82 12.19 -16.45 -7.14
CA GLY A 82 12.02 -15.33 -8.08
C GLY A 82 11.01 -15.66 -9.19
N TYR A 83 11.14 -16.87 -9.77
CA TYR A 83 10.25 -17.39 -10.81
C TYR A 83 8.77 -17.43 -10.39
N ASP A 84 8.47 -17.90 -9.18
CA ASP A 84 7.09 -18.04 -8.67
C ASP A 84 6.53 -16.73 -8.08
N THR A 85 7.32 -15.65 -8.01
CA THR A 85 6.91 -14.41 -7.34
C THR A 85 5.67 -13.79 -7.98
N LYS A 86 5.57 -13.81 -9.32
CA LYS A 86 4.41 -13.26 -10.03
C LYS A 86 3.11 -13.96 -9.63
N SER A 87 3.07 -15.29 -9.73
CA SER A 87 1.87 -16.08 -9.44
C SER A 87 1.51 -15.99 -7.95
N PHE A 88 2.51 -15.98 -7.07
CA PHE A 88 2.33 -15.76 -5.64
C PHE A 88 1.68 -14.39 -5.35
N LEU A 89 2.23 -13.30 -5.88
CA LEU A 89 1.68 -11.96 -5.63
C LEU A 89 0.27 -11.82 -6.20
N GLN A 90 0.01 -12.31 -7.41
CA GLN A 90 -1.34 -12.27 -8.01
C GLN A 90 -2.38 -12.98 -7.14
N LYS A 91 -2.04 -14.16 -6.62
CA LYS A 91 -2.94 -14.92 -5.73
C LYS A 91 -3.10 -14.21 -4.38
N THR A 92 -2.00 -13.91 -3.70
CA THR A 92 -2.02 -13.41 -2.32
C THR A 92 -2.64 -12.02 -2.20
N LEU A 93 -2.34 -11.11 -3.14
CA LEU A 93 -2.92 -9.76 -3.12
C LEU A 93 -4.42 -9.80 -3.43
N LYS A 94 -4.86 -10.69 -4.33
CA LYS A 94 -6.29 -10.94 -4.56
C LYS A 94 -6.97 -11.48 -3.30
N ASP A 95 -6.36 -12.45 -2.62
CA ASP A 95 -6.89 -13.03 -1.39
C ASP A 95 -6.96 -12.00 -0.24
N LEU A 96 -6.03 -11.03 -0.21
CA LEU A 96 -6.05 -9.87 0.69
C LEU A 96 -7.16 -8.85 0.35
N GLY A 97 -7.82 -8.99 -0.80
CA GLY A 97 -8.94 -8.15 -1.23
C GLY A 97 -8.59 -7.00 -2.16
N LEU A 98 -7.36 -6.98 -2.73
CA LEU A 98 -7.03 -6.02 -3.80
C LEU A 98 -7.78 -6.39 -5.10
N THR A 99 -8.24 -5.38 -5.82
CA THR A 99 -8.79 -5.56 -7.17
C THR A 99 -7.68 -5.74 -8.20
N ALA A 100 -8.04 -6.20 -9.41
CA ALA A 100 -7.09 -6.33 -10.51
C ALA A 100 -6.37 -5.02 -10.86
N LYS A 101 -7.06 -3.88 -10.76
CA LYS A 101 -6.44 -2.57 -10.98
C LYS A 101 -5.32 -2.33 -9.95
N GLU A 102 -5.62 -2.54 -8.68
CA GLU A 102 -4.72 -2.24 -7.56
C GLU A 102 -3.52 -3.21 -7.51
N TYR A 103 -3.75 -4.53 -7.55
CA TYR A 103 -2.65 -5.48 -7.45
C TYR A 103 -1.76 -5.48 -8.70
N ASN A 104 -2.29 -5.19 -9.89
CA ASN A 104 -1.45 -5.13 -11.10
C ASN A 104 -0.46 -3.96 -11.00
N GLU A 105 -0.87 -2.79 -10.52
CA GLU A 105 0.04 -1.66 -10.33
C GLU A 105 1.14 -1.98 -9.29
N MET A 106 0.76 -2.63 -8.18
CA MET A 106 1.71 -3.09 -7.17
C MET A 106 2.72 -4.09 -7.77
N ILE A 107 2.25 -5.07 -8.54
CA ILE A 107 3.10 -6.11 -9.16
C ILE A 107 4.03 -5.50 -10.20
N VAL A 108 3.54 -4.61 -11.07
CA VAL A 108 4.36 -3.95 -12.10
C VAL A 108 5.52 -3.19 -11.47
N PHE A 109 5.32 -2.57 -10.31
CA PHE A 109 6.40 -1.86 -9.62
C PHE A 109 7.40 -2.80 -8.92
N TRP A 110 6.92 -3.82 -8.21
CA TRP A 110 7.78 -4.66 -7.36
C TRP A 110 8.40 -5.87 -8.07
N LEU A 111 7.68 -6.50 -9.00
CA LEU A 111 8.11 -7.75 -9.64
C LEU A 111 9.49 -7.66 -10.31
N PRO A 112 9.86 -6.59 -11.06
CA PRO A 112 11.18 -6.49 -11.69
C PRO A 112 12.35 -6.51 -10.68
N LYS A 113 12.09 -6.22 -9.41
CA LYS A 113 13.08 -6.24 -8.32
C LYS A 113 13.19 -7.61 -7.63
N MET A 114 12.28 -8.52 -7.94
CA MET A 114 12.07 -9.77 -7.21
C MET A 114 12.21 -11.01 -8.11
N GLU A 115 11.85 -10.91 -9.38
CA GLU A 115 11.76 -12.06 -10.29
C GLU A 115 13.10 -12.74 -10.59
N ASN A 116 14.21 -12.02 -10.46
CA ASN A 116 15.56 -12.53 -10.69
C ASN A 116 16.27 -12.98 -9.39
N ASN A 117 15.62 -12.86 -8.24
CA ASN A 117 16.19 -13.33 -6.97
C ASN A 117 16.08 -14.86 -6.88
N LYS A 118 17.03 -15.52 -6.21
CA LYS A 118 16.90 -16.96 -5.93
C LYS A 118 15.64 -17.24 -5.11
N TYR A 119 15.48 -16.49 -4.02
CA TYR A 119 14.29 -16.48 -3.20
C TYR A 119 13.99 -15.07 -2.71
N ASN A 120 12.71 -14.80 -2.49
CA ASN A 120 12.18 -13.62 -1.84
C ASN A 120 11.52 -14.07 -0.54
N LEU A 121 12.04 -13.58 0.59
CA LEU A 121 11.35 -13.65 1.88
C LEU A 121 10.38 -12.46 1.95
N ILE A 122 9.08 -12.73 2.01
CA ILE A 122 8.00 -11.74 1.92
C ILE A 122 7.17 -11.76 3.20
N HIS A 123 6.87 -10.58 3.72
CA HIS A 123 6.01 -10.36 4.88
C HIS A 123 5.06 -9.17 4.65
N PHE A 124 3.80 -9.30 5.08
CA PHE A 124 2.84 -8.19 5.07
C PHE A 124 2.76 -7.57 6.47
N ALA A 125 3.26 -6.33 6.60
CA ALA A 125 3.59 -5.69 7.88
C ALA A 125 2.41 -5.37 8.81
N GLY A 126 1.20 -5.22 8.26
CA GLY A 126 0.01 -4.89 9.06
C GLY A 126 0.25 -3.70 10.01
N LYS A 127 0.11 -3.94 11.33
CA LYS A 127 0.25 -2.91 12.37
C LYS A 127 1.62 -2.24 12.43
N ASP A 128 2.70 -2.98 12.16
CA ASP A 128 4.06 -2.43 12.13
C ASP A 128 4.21 -1.32 11.08
N TYR A 129 3.37 -1.36 10.04
CA TYR A 129 3.24 -0.28 9.08
C TYR A 129 2.19 0.77 9.51
N THR A 130 0.96 0.35 9.83
CA THR A 130 -0.14 1.29 10.05
C THR A 130 0.02 2.16 11.29
N ASP A 131 0.72 1.68 12.32
CA ASP A 131 0.95 2.44 13.55
C ASP A 131 1.97 3.56 13.35
N GLY A 132 2.93 3.38 12.42
CA GLY A 132 3.91 4.39 12.02
C GLY A 132 3.43 5.33 10.91
N ALA A 133 2.37 5.00 10.19
CA ALA A 133 1.80 5.81 9.11
C ALA A 133 0.27 5.93 9.29
N LYS A 134 -0.19 6.75 10.23
CA LYS A 134 -1.63 6.82 10.56
C LYS A 134 -2.38 7.68 9.55
N LEU A 135 -3.52 7.18 9.08
CA LEU A 135 -4.44 7.94 8.21
C LEU A 135 -5.63 8.46 9.01
N SER A 136 -6.01 9.71 8.76
CA SER A 136 -7.29 10.28 9.20
C SER A 136 -8.02 10.79 7.97
N ILE A 137 -9.21 10.23 7.70
CA ILE A 137 -9.96 10.47 6.48
C ILE A 137 -11.34 11.00 6.84
N SER A 138 -11.78 12.06 6.16
CA SER A 138 -13.11 12.66 6.33
C SER A 138 -13.76 12.89 4.96
N PRO A 139 -15.00 12.42 4.71
CA PRO A 139 -15.83 11.62 5.61
C PRO A 139 -15.18 10.28 5.98
N ALA A 140 -15.57 9.71 7.11
CA ALA A 140 -15.00 8.45 7.56
C ALA A 140 -15.39 7.33 6.57
N PRO A 141 -14.41 6.56 6.04
CA PRO A 141 -14.73 5.44 5.17
C PRO A 141 -15.34 4.29 5.97
N ASP A 142 -16.28 3.60 5.34
CA ASP A 142 -16.92 2.39 5.88
C ASP A 142 -15.98 1.19 5.88
N SER A 143 -14.94 1.21 5.02
CA SER A 143 -13.97 0.13 4.89
C SER A 143 -12.58 0.65 4.51
N ILE A 144 -11.55 0.20 5.22
CA ILE A 144 -10.14 0.54 4.94
C ILE A 144 -9.33 -0.75 4.77
N LEU A 145 -8.70 -0.92 3.61
CA LEU A 145 -7.68 -1.96 3.37
C LEU A 145 -6.30 -1.30 3.28
N ARG A 146 -5.33 -1.77 4.07
CA ARG A 146 -3.94 -1.30 4.01
C ARG A 146 -2.99 -2.49 3.89
N VAL A 147 -2.42 -2.67 2.71
CA VAL A 147 -1.51 -3.77 2.39
C VAL A 147 -0.10 -3.23 2.21
N PHE A 148 0.82 -3.60 3.09
CA PHE A 148 2.21 -3.15 3.00
C PHE A 148 3.16 -4.34 2.96
N MET A 149 3.77 -4.55 1.80
CA MET A 149 4.70 -5.66 1.58
C MET A 149 6.13 -5.27 1.94
N VAL A 150 6.72 -6.04 2.84
CA VAL A 150 8.15 -6.03 3.14
C VAL A 150 8.75 -7.25 2.45
N TYR A 151 9.83 -7.09 1.70
CA TYR A 151 10.58 -8.24 1.19
C TYR A 151 12.08 -8.10 1.39
N LYS A 152 12.75 -9.26 1.44
CA LYS A 152 14.21 -9.39 1.46
C LYS A 152 14.62 -10.47 0.46
N ALA A 153 15.58 -10.17 -0.40
CA ALA A 153 16.20 -11.18 -1.26
C ALA A 153 17.09 -12.10 -0.42
N VAL A 154 16.98 -13.42 -0.62
CA VAL A 154 17.78 -14.41 0.12
C VAL A 154 18.32 -15.49 -0.82
N ASP A 155 19.55 -15.92 -0.57
CA ASP A 155 20.26 -16.89 -1.43
C ASP A 155 19.85 -18.35 -1.21
N LYS A 156 19.21 -18.65 -0.09
CA LYS A 156 18.79 -19.98 0.33
C LYS A 156 17.37 -19.94 0.84
N TYR A 157 16.64 -21.03 0.61
CA TYR A 157 15.32 -21.23 1.20
C TYR A 157 15.42 -21.14 2.73
N GLN A 158 14.42 -20.51 3.35
CA GLN A 158 14.29 -20.39 4.79
C GLN A 158 12.92 -20.92 5.21
N GLN A 159 12.89 -21.76 6.23
CA GLN A 159 11.63 -22.16 6.82
C GLN A 159 11.13 -21.02 7.71
N ILE A 160 9.93 -20.52 7.42
CA ILE A 160 9.27 -19.47 8.18
C ILE A 160 7.81 -19.86 8.44
N LYS A 161 7.25 -19.40 9.57
CA LYS A 161 5.84 -19.59 9.87
C LYS A 161 4.99 -18.80 8.85
N PRO A 162 4.07 -19.45 8.12
CA PRO A 162 3.21 -18.74 7.16
C PRO A 162 2.32 -17.69 7.84
N GLN A 163 2.09 -16.55 7.18
CA GLN A 163 1.06 -15.61 7.60
C GLN A 163 -0.33 -16.13 7.20
N THR A 164 -1.31 -15.91 8.08
CA THR A 164 -2.72 -16.09 7.72
C THR A 164 -3.17 -14.91 6.87
N ILE A 165 -3.71 -15.19 5.69
CA ILE A 165 -4.33 -14.19 4.84
C ILE A 165 -5.82 -14.16 5.14
N SER A 166 -6.33 -13.00 5.54
CA SER A 166 -7.75 -12.78 5.78
C SER A 166 -8.35 -11.97 4.63
N SER A 167 -9.51 -12.40 4.16
CA SER A 167 -10.25 -11.69 3.13
C SER A 167 -10.76 -10.35 3.66
N PHE A 168 -10.73 -9.32 2.81
CA PHE A 168 -11.29 -8.01 3.08
C PHE A 168 -12.63 -7.83 2.34
N GLU A 169 -13.63 -7.30 3.02
CA GLU A 169 -14.94 -6.98 2.45
C GLU A 169 -15.06 -5.48 2.21
N ARG A 170 -15.44 -5.08 1.00
CA ARG A 170 -15.65 -3.68 0.63
C ARG A 170 -17.09 -3.28 0.93
N LYS A 171 -17.28 -2.33 1.85
CA LYS A 171 -18.58 -1.74 2.17
C LYS A 171 -18.51 -0.24 1.97
N GLY A 172 -19.60 0.35 1.46
CA GLY A 172 -19.77 1.80 1.36
C GLY A 172 -18.56 2.54 0.78
N PHE A 173 -18.19 3.66 1.39
CA PHE A 173 -16.97 4.37 1.05
C PHE A 173 -15.75 3.54 1.44
N THR A 174 -15.05 3.01 0.44
CA THR A 174 -13.87 2.16 0.63
C THR A 174 -12.59 2.93 0.32
N VAL A 175 -11.60 2.83 1.21
CA VAL A 175 -10.22 3.30 0.98
C VAL A 175 -9.29 2.11 0.89
N VAL A 176 -8.42 2.12 -0.12
CA VAL A 176 -7.38 1.10 -0.29
C VAL A 176 -6.04 1.78 -0.34
N GLU A 177 -5.12 1.37 0.53
CA GLU A 177 -3.71 1.71 0.40
C GLU A 177 -2.91 0.44 0.17
N TRP A 178 -2.07 0.43 -0.86
CA TRP A 178 -1.00 -0.56 -0.96
C TRP A 178 0.36 0.11 -0.99
N GLY A 179 1.36 -0.58 -0.47
CA GLY A 179 2.73 -0.11 -0.51
C GLY A 179 3.73 -1.22 -0.27
N GLY A 180 5.01 -0.86 -0.21
CA GLY A 180 6.03 -1.78 0.21
C GLY A 180 7.41 -1.19 0.39
N THR A 181 8.33 -2.05 0.81
CA THR A 181 9.76 -1.76 0.93
C THR A 181 10.59 -3.03 0.77
N GLU A 182 11.80 -2.84 0.24
CA GLU A 182 12.87 -3.83 0.32
C GLU A 182 13.64 -3.61 1.62
N VAL A 183 14.02 -4.71 2.28
CA VAL A 183 15.00 -4.75 3.37
C VAL A 183 16.31 -5.28 2.80
N LYS A 184 17.40 -4.54 3.02
CA LYS A 184 18.75 -4.95 2.64
C LYS A 184 19.42 -5.71 3.78
#